data_AF-A0A970M4F1-F1
#
_entry.id   AF-A0A970M4F1-F1
#
_cell.length_a   1.000
_cell.length_b   1.000
_cell.length_c   1.000
_cell.angle_alpha   90.00
_cell.angle_beta   90.00
_cell.angle_gamma   90.00
#
_symmetry.space_group_name_H-M   'P 1'
#
loop_
_entity.id
_entity.type
_entity.pdbx_description
1 polymer ?
#
loop_
_entity_poly.entity_id
_entity_poly.type
_entity_poly.pdbx_seq_one_letter_code
_entity_poly.pdbx_strand_id
1 'polypeptide(L)'
;MNLNKVVLLIVISMVLLMAAAPALANQECFSSQAGTSLTVTLTADGIWEQRTVYGWSITKTAEPETLTLARGETGSISYTITASRTPLETEEVCRVSGIITVNNTG
;
A
#
# COMPACT_ATOMS: atom_id res chain seq x y z
N MET A 1 24.93 -4.25 -8.84
CA MET A 1 23.55 -4.46 -9.36
C MET A 1 22.59 -3.96 -8.30
N ASN A 2 21.95 -2.81 -8.52
CA ASN A 2 21.26 -2.07 -7.45
C ASN A 2 19.96 -2.77 -7.05
N LEU A 3 19.70 -2.88 -5.75
CA LEU A 3 18.58 -3.63 -5.17
C LEU A 3 17.22 -3.21 -5.77
N ASN A 4 17.01 -1.92 -6.04
CA ASN A 4 15.79 -1.43 -6.73
C ASN A 4 15.61 -1.97 -8.16
N LYS A 5 16.71 -2.21 -8.90
CA LYS A 5 16.62 -2.82 -10.24
C LYS A 5 16.30 -4.31 -10.15
N VAL A 6 16.82 -5.00 -9.14
CA VAL A 6 16.55 -6.42 -8.90
C VAL A 6 15.09 -6.62 -8.47
N VAL A 7 14.57 -5.78 -7.57
CA VAL A 7 13.17 -5.83 -7.11
C VAL A 7 12.20 -5.51 -8.26
N LEU A 8 12.47 -4.47 -9.06
CA LEU A 8 11.62 -4.12 -10.19
C LEU A 8 11.60 -5.22 -11.27
N LEU A 9 12.74 -5.87 -11.53
CA LEU A 9 12.82 -7.02 -12.45
C LEU A 9 12.04 -8.23 -11.93
N ILE A 10 12.09 -8.50 -10.62
CA ILE A 10 11.32 -9.59 -10.00
C ILE A 10 9.81 -9.31 -10.12
N VAL A 11 9.36 -8.08 -9.81
CA VAL A 11 7.95 -7.69 -9.88
C VAL A 11 7.43 -7.69 -11.32
N ILE A 12 8.20 -7.17 -12.28
CA ILE A 12 7.85 -7.23 -13.71
C ILE A 12 7.80 -8.68 -14.20
N SER A 13 8.72 -9.56 -13.76
CA SER A 13 8.69 -10.98 -14.14
C SER A 13 7.46 -11.70 -13.59
N MET A 14 7.02 -11.33 -12.38
CA MET A 14 5.82 -11.88 -11.74
C MET A 14 4.53 -11.43 -12.44
N VAL A 15 4.46 -10.16 -12.85
CA VAL A 15 3.33 -9.61 -13.61
C VAL A 15 3.28 -10.18 -15.04
N LEU A 16 4.44 -10.42 -15.66
CA LEU A 16 4.52 -11.01 -17.00
C LEU A 16 4.17 -12.51 -17.02
N LEU A 17 4.42 -13.23 -15.92
CA LEU A 17 3.96 -14.61 -15.73
C LEU A 17 2.42 -14.72 -15.65
N MET A 18 1.71 -13.64 -15.32
CA MET A 18 0.24 -13.64 -15.24
C MET A 18 -0.44 -13.31 -16.57
N ALA A 19 0.29 -12.84 -17.58
CA ALA A 19 -0.28 -12.40 -18.87
C ALA A 19 -0.03 -13.34 -20.06
N ALA A 20 0.69 -14.45 -19.87
CA ALA A 20 0.95 -15.42 -20.94
C ALA A 20 1.02 -16.86 -20.43
N ALA A 21 -0.13 -17.41 -20.02
CA ALA A 21 -0.32 -18.85 -20.03
C ALA A 21 -1.15 -19.21 -21.28
N PRO A 22 -0.53 -19.48 -22.44
CA PRO A 22 -1.21 -20.31 -23.44
C PRO A 22 -1.42 -21.69 -22.79
N ALA A 23 -2.62 -22.24 -22.97
CA ALA A 23 -3.06 -23.49 -22.38
C ALA A 23 -1.97 -24.58 -22.40
N LEU A 24 -1.38 -24.87 -21.25
CA LEU A 24 -0.70 -26.14 -21.02
C LEU A 24 -1.74 -27.08 -20.43
N ALA A 25 -2.29 -27.90 -21.31
CA ALA A 25 -3.14 -29.02 -20.94
C ALA A 25 -2.44 -29.84 -19.85
N ASN A 26 -3.10 -29.96 -18.69
CA ASN A 26 -3.49 -31.22 -18.05
C ASN A 26 -3.91 -30.90 -16.61
N GLN A 27 -5.20 -30.56 -16.42
CA GLN A 27 -5.82 -30.78 -15.12
C GLN A 27 -6.98 -31.73 -15.32
N GLU A 28 -6.69 -33.03 -15.21
CA GLU A 28 -7.73 -33.99 -14.84
C GLU A 28 -7.47 -34.40 -13.39
N CYS A 29 -8.33 -33.94 -12.47
CA CYS A 29 -8.50 -34.60 -11.17
C CYS A 29 -9.96 -34.53 -10.73
N PHE A 30 -10.88 -34.81 -11.65
CA PHE A 30 -12.17 -35.42 -11.33
C PHE A 30 -12.82 -35.90 -12.62
N SER A 31 -12.84 -37.21 -12.86
CA SER A 31 -13.76 -37.79 -13.83
C SER A 31 -15.10 -37.93 -13.12
N SER A 32 -16.08 -37.12 -13.50
CA SER A 32 -17.47 -37.32 -13.06
C SER A 32 -17.90 -38.73 -13.47
N GLN A 33 -18.11 -39.62 -12.50
CA GLN A 33 -18.80 -40.88 -12.74
C GLN A 33 -20.24 -40.56 -13.16
N ALA A 34 -20.82 -41.30 -14.12
CA ALA A 34 -22.22 -41.09 -14.52
C ALA A 34 -23.12 -41.10 -13.27
N GLY A 35 -23.69 -39.94 -12.92
CA GLY A 35 -24.43 -39.72 -11.66
C GLY A 35 -23.71 -38.87 -10.59
N THR A 36 -22.58 -38.22 -10.89
CA THR A 36 -21.95 -37.22 -9.99
C THR A 36 -21.49 -36.01 -10.81
N SER A 37 -22.18 -34.88 -10.72
CA SER A 37 -21.68 -33.61 -11.30
C SER A 37 -21.20 -32.69 -10.19
N LEU A 38 -20.00 -32.11 -10.32
CA LEU A 38 -19.49 -31.12 -9.38
C LEU A 38 -19.43 -29.74 -10.05
N THR A 39 -19.85 -28.70 -9.35
CA THR A 39 -19.70 -27.30 -9.80
C THR A 39 -18.82 -26.55 -8.83
N VAL A 40 -17.82 -25.83 -9.34
CA VAL A 40 -16.93 -25.00 -8.54
C VAL A 40 -17.16 -23.53 -8.88
N THR A 41 -17.30 -22.69 -7.85
CA THR A 41 -17.32 -21.23 -8.00
C THR A 41 -16.23 -20.61 -7.13
N LEU A 42 -15.56 -19.60 -7.68
CA LEU A 42 -14.50 -18.85 -7.02
C LEU A 42 -14.85 -17.37 -7.05
N THR A 43 -14.70 -16.70 -5.91
CA THR A 43 -14.57 -15.24 -5.84
C THR A 43 -13.16 -14.88 -5.40
N ALA A 44 -12.66 -13.72 -5.84
CA ALA A 44 -11.38 -13.19 -5.40
C ALA A 44 -11.45 -11.65 -5.38
N ASP A 45 -11.13 -11.09 -4.23
CA ASP A 45 -11.11 -9.67 -3.93
C ASP A 45 -9.68 -9.28 -3.53
N GLY A 46 -9.08 -8.39 -4.31
CA GLY A 46 -7.75 -7.84 -4.05
C GLY A 46 -7.85 -6.56 -3.21
N ILE A 47 -7.01 -6.47 -2.18
CA ILE A 47 -6.84 -5.29 -1.34
C ILE A 47 -5.38 -4.85 -1.45
N TRP A 48 -5.18 -3.56 -1.67
CA TRP A 48 -3.89 -2.90 -1.59
C TRP A 48 -3.97 -1.74 -0.58
N GLU A 49 -3.11 -1.79 0.41
CA GLU A 49 -2.99 -0.77 1.45
C GLU A 49 -1.59 -0.19 1.44
N GLN A 50 -1.50 1.14 1.43
CA GLN A 50 -0.23 1.86 1.56
C GLN A 50 -0.25 2.73 2.82
N ARG A 51 0.80 2.62 3.62
CA ARG A 51 1.03 3.45 4.80
C ARG A 51 2.38 4.14 4.67
N THR A 52 2.40 5.47 4.78
CA THR A 52 3.65 6.23 4.84
C THR A 52 3.78 6.91 6.19
N VAL A 53 4.88 6.60 6.90
CA VAL A 53 5.29 7.27 8.13
C VAL A 53 6.06 8.53 7.76
N TYR A 54 5.65 9.66 8.33
CA TYR A 54 6.30 10.95 8.13
C TYR A 54 7.00 11.41 9.39
N GLY A 55 8.23 11.89 9.21
CA GLY A 55 8.93 12.71 10.17
C GLY A 55 8.43 14.14 10.10
N TRP A 56 8.33 14.78 11.24
CA TRP A 56 7.93 16.18 11.35
C TRP A 56 9.03 16.96 12.06
N SER A 57 9.37 18.11 11.51
CA SER A 57 10.22 19.10 12.17
C SER A 57 9.42 20.39 12.28
N ILE A 58 9.30 20.92 13.49
CA ILE A 58 8.55 22.14 13.76
C ILE A 58 9.52 23.15 14.35
N THR A 59 9.62 24.30 13.70
CA THR A 59 10.40 25.44 14.21
C THR A 59 9.48 26.61 14.48
N LYS A 60 9.84 27.40 15.49
CA LYS A 60 9.14 28.63 15.85
C LYS A 60 10.18 29.74 15.97
N THR A 61 9.92 30.86 15.31
CA THR A 61 10.74 32.06 15.43
C THR A 61 9.87 33.22 15.88
N ALA A 62 10.52 34.24 16.46
CA ALA A 62 9.89 35.44 16.97
C ALA A 62 10.65 36.65 16.43
N GLU A 63 9.95 37.65 15.90
CA GLU A 63 10.56 38.89 15.45
C GLU A 63 9.78 40.09 16.02
N PRO A 64 10.41 40.94 16.86
CA PRO A 64 11.76 40.79 17.39
C PRO A 64 11.87 39.71 18.50
N GLU A 65 13.04 39.10 18.68
CA GLU A 65 13.28 38.10 19.74
C GLU A 65 13.31 38.71 21.15
N THR A 66 13.63 40.00 21.24
CA THR A 66 13.63 40.77 22.48
C THR A 66 12.96 42.11 22.25
N LEU A 67 12.22 42.58 23.25
CA LEU A 67 11.51 43.85 23.19
C LEU A 67 11.68 44.55 24.54
N THR A 68 12.21 45.77 24.53
CA THR A 68 12.33 46.62 25.72
C THR A 68 11.30 47.72 25.63
N LEU A 69 10.48 47.87 26.66
CA LEU A 69 9.39 48.86 26.73
C LEU A 69 9.56 49.73 27.97
N ALA A 70 9.32 51.03 27.83
CA ALA A 70 9.24 51.95 28.96
C ALA A 70 7.88 51.87 29.66
N ARG A 71 7.75 52.51 30.83
CA ARG A 71 6.48 52.53 31.58
C ARG A 71 5.39 53.18 30.73
N GLY A 72 4.34 52.41 30.44
CA GLY A 72 3.17 52.84 29.68
C GLY A 72 3.22 52.50 28.18
N GLU A 73 4.30 51.89 27.69
CA GLU A 73 4.39 51.46 26.30
C GLU A 73 3.85 50.04 26.07
N THR A 74 3.48 49.79 24.82
CA THR A 74 3.11 48.48 24.30
C THR A 74 3.95 48.17 23.08
N GLY A 75 4.25 46.90 22.85
CA GLY A 75 4.80 46.47 21.57
C GLY A 75 4.35 45.07 21.21
N SER A 76 4.60 44.71 19.97
CA SER A 76 4.13 43.48 19.36
C SER A 76 5.32 42.63 18.94
N ILE A 77 5.19 41.32 19.14
CA ILE A 77 6.14 40.33 18.63
C ILE A 77 5.37 39.43 17.67
N SER A 78 5.90 39.32 16.45
CA SER A 78 5.34 38.40 15.46
C SER A 78 5.97 37.05 15.62
N TYR A 79 5.16 35.99 15.59
CA TYR A 79 5.65 34.61 15.63
C TYR A 79 5.39 33.91 14.32
N THR A 80 6.40 33.21 13.83
CA THR A 80 6.29 32.34 12.66
C THR A 80 6.50 30.91 13.11
N ILE A 81 5.56 30.02 12.77
CA ILE A 81 5.68 28.57 13.01
C ILE A 81 5.79 27.89 11.66
N THR A 82 6.87 27.16 11.46
CA THR A 82 7.12 26.38 10.24
C THR A 82 7.11 24.91 10.59
N ALA A 83 6.21 24.16 9.96
CA ALA A 83 6.15 22.71 10.06
C ALA A 83 6.62 22.09 8.73
N SER A 84 7.69 21.32 8.79
CA SER A 84 8.27 20.58 7.66
C SER A 84 7.98 19.10 7.80
N ARG A 85 7.44 18.50 6.75
CA ARG A 85 7.11 17.07 6.68
C ARG A 85 8.08 16.34 5.74
N THR A 86 8.67 15.25 6.22
CA THR A 86 9.59 14.41 5.42
C THR A 86 9.11 12.96 5.44
N PRO A 87 8.95 12.29 4.28
CA PRO A 87 8.64 10.86 4.26
C PRO A 87 9.83 10.07 4.81
N LEU A 88 9.58 9.14 5.72
CA LEU A 88 10.62 8.30 6.32
C LEU A 88 10.54 6.87 5.79
N GLU A 89 9.37 6.26 5.94
CA GLU A 89 9.14 4.87 5.60
C GLU A 89 7.78 4.73 4.93
N THR A 90 7.72 3.90 3.90
CA THR A 90 6.47 3.52 3.24
C THR A 90 6.36 2.01 3.28
N GLU A 91 5.26 1.54 3.83
CA GLU A 91 4.87 0.14 3.87
C GLU A 91 3.70 -0.08 2.91
N GLU A 92 3.76 -1.18 2.17
CA GLU A 92 2.71 -1.61 1.27
C GLU A 92 2.28 -3.03 1.64
N VAL A 93 0.98 -3.26 1.71
CA VAL A 93 0.39 -4.56 2.02
C VAL A 93 -0.60 -4.92 0.94
N CYS A 94 -0.34 -6.03 0.25
CA CYS A 94 -1.25 -6.63 -0.72
C CYS A 94 -1.91 -7.86 -0.10
N ARG A 95 -3.23 -7.99 -0.21
CA ARG A 95 -4.00 -9.14 0.24
C ARG A 95 -4.98 -9.57 -0.83
N VAL A 96 -5.25 -10.86 -0.93
CA VAL A 96 -6.33 -11.40 -1.74
C VAL A 96 -7.19 -12.28 -0.86
N SER A 97 -8.49 -12.04 -0.84
CA SER A 97 -9.48 -12.83 -0.11
C SER A 97 -10.56 -13.34 -1.05
N GLY A 98 -11.15 -14.49 -0.78
CA GLY A 98 -12.10 -15.08 -1.70
C GLY A 98 -12.76 -16.31 -1.12
N ILE A 99 -13.79 -16.80 -1.79
CA ILE A 99 -14.52 -18.00 -1.39
C ILE A 99 -14.41 -19.03 -2.52
N ILE A 100 -14.06 -20.27 -2.15
CA ILE A 100 -14.15 -21.43 -3.03
C ILE A 100 -15.35 -22.24 -2.58
N THR A 101 -16.34 -22.39 -3.46
CA THR A 101 -17.52 -23.23 -3.21
C THR A 101 -17.51 -24.41 -4.16
N VAL A 102 -17.59 -25.62 -3.63
CA VAL A 102 -17.73 -26.87 -4.39
C VAL A 102 -19.12 -27.43 -4.11
N ASN A 103 -19.92 -27.62 -5.16
CA ASN A 103 -21.27 -28.15 -5.06
C ASN A 103 -21.36 -29.50 -5.77
N ASN A 104 -21.99 -30.51 -5.14
CA ASN A 104 -22.34 -31.76 -5.79
C ASN A 104 -23.80 -31.70 -6.28
N THR A 105 -23.99 -31.86 -7.58
CA THR A 105 -25.26 -31.77 -8.30
C THR A 105 -25.67 -33.08 -8.98
N GLY A 106 -24.94 -34.18 -8.76
CA GLY A 106 -25.29 -35.49 -9.29
C GLY A 106 -26.21 -36.31 -8.40
#